data_AF-A0A2N2WC95-F1
#
_entry.id   AF-A0A2N2WC95-F1
#
_cell.length_a   1.000
_cell.length_b   1.000
_cell.length_c   1.000
_cell.angle_alpha   90.00
_cell.angle_beta   90.00
_cell.angle_gamma   90.00
#
_symmetry.space_group_name_H-M   'P 1'
#
loop_
_entity.id
_entity.type
_entity.pdbx_description
1 polymer ?
#
loop_
_entity_poly.entity_id
_entity_poly.type
_entity_poly.pdbx_seq_one_letter_code
_entity_poly.pdbx_strand_id
1 'polypeptide(L)'
;IKPEIAFGFFSRDVWRYNYDPYSSYYDYQTSRSEVFSGTLQLIFGKQWVFDNAFAVDLYAGVGYGFSSENTGNDYYYNNSGYHYGYMIADNSFPISFSSGLKIGYLFK
;
A
#
# COMPACT_ATOMS: atom_id res chain seq x y z
N ILE A 1 19.27 8.49 -7.52
CA ILE A 1 17.83 8.81 -7.38
C ILE A 1 17.16 8.33 -8.65
N LYS A 2 16.10 7.52 -8.55
CA LYS A 2 15.36 7.03 -9.72
C LYS A 2 13.86 7.32 -9.57
N PRO A 3 13.14 7.67 -10.65
CA PRO A 3 11.68 7.68 -10.63
C PRO A 3 11.15 6.25 -10.66
N GLU A 4 10.06 5.99 -9.94
CA GLU A 4 9.35 4.72 -9.92
C GLU A 4 7.85 4.97 -9.99
N ILE A 5 7.15 4.14 -10.76
CA ILE A 5 5.69 4.12 -10.83
C ILE A 5 5.24 2.70 -10.48
N ALA A 6 4.23 2.59 -9.61
CA ALA A 6 3.67 1.31 -9.21
C ALA A 6 2.14 1.39 -9.19
N PHE A 7 1.51 0.27 -9.52
CA PHE A 7 0.06 0.11 -9.51
C PHE A 7 -0.30 -1.24 -8.89
N GLY A 8 -1.45 -1.32 -8.25
CA GLY A 8 -1.96 -2.53 -7.63
C GLY A 8 -3.46 -2.67 -7.84
N PHE A 9 -3.90 -3.89 -8.12
CA PHE A 9 -5.29 -4.30 -8.12
C PHE A 9 -5.41 -5.46 -7.13
N PHE A 10 -6.19 -5.30 -6.08
CA PHE A 10 -6.39 -6.33 -5.08
C PHE A 10 -7.79 -6.26 -4.49
N SER A 11 -8.26 -7.38 -3.95
CA SER A 11 -9.48 -7.39 -3.13
C SER A 11 -9.10 -7.55 -1.66
N ARG A 12 -9.86 -6.92 -0.77
CA ARG A 12 -9.77 -7.18 0.68
C ARG A 12 -11.16 -7.31 1.28
N ASP A 13 -11.27 -8.13 2.32
CA ASP A 13 -12.49 -8.23 3.11
C ASP A 13 -12.53 -7.09 4.12
N VAL A 14 -13.61 -6.32 4.09
CA VAL A 14 -13.91 -5.24 5.01
C VAL A 14 -15.09 -5.62 5.88
N TRP A 15 -14.96 -5.40 7.18
CA TRP A 15 -16.04 -5.62 8.13
C TRP A 15 -17.03 -4.48 8.04
N ARG A 16 -18.30 -4.76 7.71
CA ARG A 16 -19.36 -3.76 7.71
C ARG A 16 -20.21 -3.85 8.96
N TYR A 17 -20.38 -2.70 9.62
CA TYR A 17 -21.31 -2.54 10.71
C TYR A 17 -22.70 -2.21 10.15
N ASN A 18 -23.63 -3.18 10.24
CA ASN A 18 -25.03 -2.95 9.88
C ASN A 18 -25.85 -2.78 11.16
N TYR A 19 -26.50 -1.63 11.29
CA TYR A 19 -27.47 -1.40 12.35
C TYR A 19 -28.86 -1.83 11.87
N ASP A 20 -29.40 -2.89 12.46
CA ASP A 20 -30.79 -3.28 12.26
C ASP A 20 -31.69 -2.54 13.27
N PRO A 21 -32.51 -1.56 12.84
CA PRO A 21 -33.37 -0.80 13.74
C PRO A 21 -34.48 -1.63 14.39
N TYR A 22 -34.77 -2.85 13.92
CA TYR A 22 -35.86 -3.69 14.41
C TYR A 22 -35.41 -4.75 15.43
N SER A 23 -34.13 -5.14 15.43
CA SER A 23 -33.64 -6.25 16.27
C SER A 23 -32.81 -5.82 17.48
N SER A 24 -32.41 -4.55 17.61
CA SER A 24 -31.47 -4.06 18.65
C SER A 24 -30.20 -4.93 18.80
N TYR A 25 -29.83 -5.66 17.74
CA TYR A 25 -28.71 -6.60 17.70
C TYR A 25 -27.70 -6.13 16.67
N TYR A 26 -26.41 -6.32 16.99
CA TYR A 26 -25.32 -5.97 16.09
C TYR A 26 -24.94 -7.20 15.27
N ASP A 27 -25.00 -7.08 13.93
CA ASP A 27 -24.53 -8.11 13.01
C ASP A 27 -23.22 -7.66 12.35
N TYR A 28 -22.26 -8.58 12.28
CA TYR A 28 -20.96 -8.35 11.66
C TYR A 28 -20.95 -9.03 10.29
N GLN A 29 -21.11 -8.23 9.24
CA GLN A 29 -21.09 -8.75 7.88
C GLN A 29 -19.73 -8.48 7.24
N THR A 30 -19.13 -9.51 6.64
CA THR A 30 -17.93 -9.34 5.82
C THR A 30 -18.37 -8.97 4.40
N SER A 31 -17.82 -7.89 3.87
CA SER A 31 -18.02 -7.48 2.47
C SER A 31 -16.67 -7.46 1.79
N ARG A 32 -16.59 -7.97 0.56
CA ARG A 32 -15.37 -7.90 -0.24
C ARG A 32 -15.34 -6.58 -1.02
N SER A 33 -14.24 -5.84 -0.90
CA SER A 33 -14.00 -4.58 -1.62
C SER A 33 -12.87 -4.77 -2.64
N GLU A 34 -13.06 -4.21 -3.83
CA GLU A 34 -12.03 -4.17 -4.88
C GLU A 34 -11.30 -2.83 -4.85
N VAL A 35 -9.98 -2.90 -4.84
CA VAL A 35 -9.08 -1.76 -4.65
C VAL A 35 -8.16 -1.63 -5.84
N PHE A 36 -8.20 -0.46 -6.47
CA PHE A 36 -7.19 -0.02 -7.42
C PHE A 36 -6.35 1.08 -6.79
N SER A 37 -5.04 0.90 -6.74
CA SER A 37 -4.10 1.88 -6.19
C SER A 37 -2.96 2.13 -7.15
N GLY A 38 -2.38 3.34 -7.06
CA GLY A 38 -1.22 3.72 -7.84
C GLY A 38 -0.35 4.75 -7.12
N THR A 39 0.91 4.85 -7.53
CA THR A 39 1.87 5.78 -6.95
C THR A 39 2.97 6.16 -7.93
N LEU A 40 3.43 7.40 -7.81
CA LEU A 40 4.60 7.94 -8.49
C LEU A 40 5.60 8.41 -7.44
N GLN A 41 6.78 7.82 -7.38
CA GLN A 41 7.77 8.05 -6.33
C GLN A 41 9.16 8.35 -6.86
N LEU A 42 9.92 9.13 -6.08
CA LEU A 42 11.36 9.21 -6.20
C LEU A 42 11.99 8.26 -5.18
N ILE A 43 12.80 7.33 -5.68
CA ILE A 43 13.47 6.32 -4.87
C ILE A 43 14.92 6.73 -4.62
N PHE A 44 15.30 6.67 -3.35
CA PHE A 44 16.63 6.90 -2.81
C PHE A 44 17.12 5.59 -2.23
N GLY A 45 18.29 5.12 -2.64
CA GLY A 45 18.81 3.86 -2.15
C GLY A 45 20.27 3.69 -2.51
N LYS A 46 20.87 2.67 -1.91
CA LYS A 46 22.26 2.29 -2.15
C LYS A 46 22.35 0.78 -2.31
N GLN A 47 23.01 0.39 -3.38
CA GLN A 47 23.35 -0.99 -3.67
C GLN A 47 24.82 -1.24 -3.34
N TRP A 48 25.09 -2.33 -2.63
CA TRP A 48 26.41 -2.88 -2.37
C TRP A 48 26.51 -4.23 -3.07
N VAL A 49 27.60 -4.44 -3.81
CA VAL A 49 27.90 -5.72 -4.46
C VAL A 49 29.22 -6.23 -3.88
N PHE A 50 29.18 -7.45 -3.35
CA PHE A 50 30.30 -8.14 -2.73
C PHE A 50 30.69 -9.32 -3.62
N ASP A 51 31.97 -9.32 -4.01
CA ASP A 51 32.62 -10.41 -4.75
C ASP A 51 31.87 -10.89 -6.01
N ASN A 52 31.10 -9.99 -6.64
CA ASN A 52 30.21 -10.28 -7.77
C ASN A 52 29.22 -11.45 -7.56
N ALA A 53 29.09 -11.94 -6.33
CA ALA A 53 28.27 -13.09 -5.98
C ALA A 53 27.11 -12.70 -5.06
N PHE A 54 27.26 -11.63 -4.28
CA PHE A 54 26.25 -11.21 -3.31
C PHE A 54 25.94 -9.72 -3.45
N ALA A 55 24.67 -9.36 -3.53
CA ALA A 55 24.22 -7.98 -3.64
C ALA A 55 23.20 -7.66 -2.55
N VAL A 56 23.34 -6.49 -1.92
CA VAL A 56 22.38 -5.93 -0.97
C VAL A 56 22.00 -4.53 -1.44
N ASP A 57 20.70 -4.29 -1.57
CA ASP A 57 20.15 -2.98 -1.93
C ASP A 57 19.14 -2.55 -0.87
N LEU A 58 19.41 -1.41 -0.25
CA LEU A 58 18.51 -0.77 0.70
C LEU A 58 17.97 0.52 0.08
N TYR A 59 16.65 0.66 0.03
CA TYR A 59 15.99 1.80 -0.58
C TYR A 59 14.80 2.32 0.23
N ALA A 60 14.51 3.59 0.05
CA ALA A 60 13.33 4.30 0.53
C ALA A 60 12.83 5.26 -0.57
N GLY A 61 11.52 5.41 -0.67
CA GLY A 61 10.85 6.23 -1.66
C GLY A 61 9.84 7.17 -1.03
N VAL A 62 9.68 8.34 -1.65
CA VAL A 62 8.64 9.31 -1.32
C VAL A 62 8.05 9.87 -2.61
N GLY A 63 6.75 10.14 -2.60
CA GLY A 63 6.06 10.63 -3.79
C GLY A 63 4.59 10.91 -3.54
N TYR A 64 3.79 10.75 -4.58
CA TYR A 64 2.36 10.97 -4.54
C TYR A 64 1.62 9.69 -4.93
N GLY A 65 0.52 9.39 -4.25
CA GLY A 65 -0.28 8.19 -4.46
C GLY A 65 -1.75 8.50 -4.67
N PHE A 66 -2.47 7.52 -5.22
CA PHE A 66 -3.92 7.54 -5.32
C PHE A 66 -4.48 6.13 -5.12
N SER A 67 -5.70 6.02 -4.60
CA SER A 67 -6.39 4.76 -4.38
C SER A 67 -7.90 4.93 -4.58
N SER A 68 -8.58 3.94 -5.16
CA SER A 68 -10.03 3.94 -5.35
C SER A 68 -10.80 3.89 -4.04
N GLU A 69 -10.20 3.34 -2.97
CA GLU A 69 -10.81 3.33 -1.64
C GLU A 69 -10.88 4.72 -1.01
N ASN A 70 -10.13 5.69 -1.54
CA ASN A 70 -10.09 7.05 -1.03
C ASN A 70 -11.25 7.93 -1.56
N THR A 71 -12.11 7.38 -2.42
CA THR A 71 -13.25 8.09 -3.03
C THR A 71 -14.59 7.76 -2.34
N GLY A 72 -14.61 6.79 -1.41
CA GLY A 72 -15.80 6.41 -0.66
C GLY A 72 -15.98 7.29 0.58
N ASN A 73 -17.18 7.86 0.75
CA ASN A 73 -17.59 8.70 1.88
C ASN A 73 -17.78 7.89 3.19
N ASP A 74 -16.99 6.84 3.40
CA ASP A 74 -17.11 5.95 4.54
C ASP A 74 -16.19 6.45 5.67
N TYR A 75 -16.66 7.49 6.35
CA TYR A 75 -16.07 8.12 7.55
C TYR A 75 -15.72 7.15 8.69
N TYR A 76 -16.12 5.88 8.59
CA TYR A 76 -15.99 4.87 9.64
C TYR A 76 -14.90 3.83 9.40
N TYR A 77 -14.31 3.76 8.20
CA TYR A 77 -13.22 2.83 7.95
C TYR A 77 -11.89 3.55 8.06
N ASN A 78 -11.10 3.15 9.05
CA ASN A 78 -9.68 3.41 9.11
C ASN A 78 -9.06 2.73 7.88
N ASN A 79 -9.12 3.42 6.74
CA ASN A 79 -8.57 2.96 5.49
C ASN A 79 -7.06 2.99 5.68
N SER A 80 -6.53 1.87 6.13
CA SER A 80 -5.12 1.70 6.33
C SER A 80 -4.50 1.85 4.94
N GLY A 81 -3.92 3.02 4.64
CA GLY A 81 -3.38 3.38 3.32
C GLY A 81 -2.17 2.53 2.92
N TYR A 82 -2.02 1.33 3.48
CA TYR A 82 -1.03 0.34 3.12
C TYR A 82 -1.47 -0.40 1.86
N HIS A 83 -0.61 -0.37 0.86
CA HIS A 83 -0.73 -1.11 -0.38
C HIS A 83 0.48 -2.04 -0.54
N TYR A 84 0.46 -2.90 -1.55
CA TYR A 84 1.58 -3.78 -1.84
C TYR A 84 2.80 -2.99 -2.32
N GLY A 85 3.81 -2.86 -1.45
CA GLY A 85 5.08 -2.21 -1.77
C GLY A 85 5.16 -0.72 -1.49
N TYR A 86 4.06 -0.08 -1.07
CA TYR A 86 4.02 1.33 -0.68
C TYR A 86 2.84 1.63 0.24
N MET A 87 2.92 2.72 0.99
CA MET A 87 1.78 3.29 1.71
C MET A 87 1.43 4.65 1.12
N ILE A 88 0.17 5.04 1.19
CA ILE A 88 -0.35 6.36 0.85
C ILE A 88 -0.90 6.97 2.14
N ALA A 89 -0.50 8.20 2.43
CA ALA A 89 -1.04 9.00 3.53
C ALA A 89 -2.49 9.41 3.26
N ASP A 90 -3.07 10.18 4.18
CA ASP A 90 -4.46 10.63 4.13
C ASP A 90 -4.84 11.34 2.82
N ASN A 91 -6.11 11.29 2.46
CA ASN A 91 -6.71 11.82 1.23
C ASN A 91 -6.52 13.32 1.06
N SER A 92 -6.43 14.05 2.18
CA SER A 92 -6.18 15.48 2.18
C SER A 92 -4.81 15.83 1.58
N PHE A 93 -3.82 14.93 1.73
CA PHE A 93 -2.49 15.08 1.15
C PHE A 93 -1.86 13.69 0.91
N PRO A 94 -2.17 13.02 -0.22
CA PRO A 94 -1.86 11.60 -0.41
C PRO A 94 -0.39 11.40 -0.81
N ILE A 95 0.52 11.72 0.12
CA ILE A 95 1.94 11.39 -0.01
C ILE A 95 2.09 9.88 0.04
N SER A 96 2.82 9.32 -0.91
CA SER A 96 3.19 7.91 -0.87
C SER A 96 4.60 7.70 -0.33
N PHE A 97 4.80 6.63 0.43
CA PHE A 97 6.11 6.20 0.91
C PHE A 97 6.35 4.74 0.55
N SER A 98 7.59 4.39 0.23
CA SER A 98 8.03 3.01 0.09
C SER A 98 9.37 2.81 0.79
N SER A 99 9.65 1.57 1.18
CA SER A 99 10.98 1.19 1.61
C SER A 99 11.17 -0.30 1.40
N GLY A 100 12.41 -0.75 1.27
CA GLY A 100 12.67 -2.16 1.12
C GLY A 100 14.14 -2.51 1.15
N LEU A 101 14.37 -3.80 1.33
CA LEU A 101 15.67 -4.45 1.29
C LEU A 101 15.61 -5.54 0.23
N LYS A 102 16.53 -5.50 -0.74
CA LYS A 102 16.72 -6.57 -1.73
C LYS A 102 18.04 -7.25 -1.46
N ILE A 103 18.02 -8.57 -1.46
CA ILE A 103 19.20 -9.41 -1.31
C ILE A 103 19.25 -10.32 -2.52
N GLY A 104 20.35 -10.28 -3.26
CA GLY A 104 20.60 -11.14 -4.42
C GLY A 104 21.84 -11.99 -4.19
N TYR A 105 21.77 -13.26 -4.59
CA TYR A 105 22.91 -14.16 -4.63
C TYR A 105 23.01 -14.80 -6.01
N LEU A 106 24.19 -14.73 -6.61
CA LEU A 106 24.49 -15.34 -7.90
C LEU A 106 25.02 -16.76 -7.66
N PHE A 107 24.21 -17.75 -7.99
CA PHE A 107 24.64 -19.15 -8.01
C PHE A 107 25.43 -19.41 -9.31
N LYS A 108 26.60 -20.03 -9.16
CA LYS A 108 27.48 -20.42 -10.27
C LYS A 108 27.51 -21.94 -10.41
#